data_AF-A0A927X5S3-F1
#
_entry.id   AF-A0A927X5S3-F1
#
_cell.length_a   1.000
_cell.length_b   1.000
_cell.length_c   1.000
_cell.angle_alpha   90.00
_cell.angle_beta   90.00
_cell.angle_gamma   90.00
#
_symmetry.space_group_name_H-M   'P 1'
#
loop_
_entity.id
_entity.type
_entity.pdbx_description
1 polymer ?
#
loop_
_entity_poly.entity_id
_entity_poly.type
_entity_poly.pdbx_seq_one_letter_code
_entity_poly.pdbx_strand_id
1 'polypeptide(L)'
;MKKVEFKDKWLNTFGKELLQEYKDYNYLWEVFFLKPKNIFLCGIEATKEFNKVDRKNAISIEMWFEEETNEYDEKHYDDVIFSQGEDEGSIPELFIVSKDWSWTYVCSHEDNNDENGPFFMYNVNR
;
A
#
# COMPACT_ATOMS: atom_id res chain seq x y z
N MET A 1 13.11 8.84 -2.23
CA MET A 1 13.67 7.55 -2.71
C MET A 1 13.17 7.34 -4.12
N LYS A 2 14.01 6.92 -5.07
CA LYS A 2 13.53 6.71 -6.45
C LYS A 2 12.54 5.55 -6.52
N LYS A 3 11.58 5.60 -7.45
CA LYS A 3 10.54 4.56 -7.66
C LYS A 3 11.12 3.14 -7.71
N VAL A 4 12.21 2.94 -8.45
CA VAL A 4 12.88 1.64 -8.57
C VAL A 4 13.41 1.16 -7.22
N GLU A 5 14.12 2.02 -6.49
CA GLU A 5 14.64 1.72 -5.14
C GLU A 5 13.50 1.43 -4.15
N PHE A 6 12.39 2.15 -4.27
CA PHE A 6 11.20 1.95 -3.45
C PHE A 6 10.60 0.57 -3.69
N LYS A 7 10.36 0.20 -4.95
CA LYS A 7 9.85 -1.13 -5.33
C LYS A 7 10.71 -2.24 -4.72
N ASP A 8 12.02 -2.17 -4.94
CA ASP A 8 12.95 -3.18 -4.44
C ASP A 8 12.92 -3.27 -2.91
N LYS A 9 12.96 -2.13 -2.23
CA LYS A 9 12.95 -2.11 -0.75
C LYS A 9 11.62 -2.58 -0.18
N TRP A 10 10.50 -2.20 -0.78
CA TRP A 10 9.17 -2.63 -0.38
C TRP A 10 9.00 -4.14 -0.56
N LEU A 11 9.41 -4.69 -1.70
CA LEU A 11 9.37 -6.13 -1.95
C LEU A 11 10.24 -6.90 -0.97
N ASN A 12 11.44 -6.41 -0.67
CA ASN A 12 12.33 -7.05 0.31
C ASN A 12 11.80 -6.99 1.75
N THR A 13 10.99 -5.98 2.07
CA THR A 13 10.49 -5.76 3.44
C THR A 13 9.15 -6.42 3.69
N PHE A 14 8.18 -6.22 2.80
CA PHE A 14 6.80 -6.70 2.93
C PHE A 14 6.50 -7.83 1.94
N GLY A 15 7.07 -7.76 0.74
CA GLY A 15 6.84 -8.75 -0.33
C GLY A 15 7.52 -10.11 -0.11
N LYS A 16 8.57 -10.20 0.70
CA LYS A 16 9.37 -11.44 0.85
C LYS A 16 8.55 -12.63 1.37
N GLU A 17 7.58 -12.35 2.25
CA GLU A 17 6.66 -13.37 2.74
C GLU A 17 5.49 -13.60 1.79
N LEU A 18 5.18 -12.61 0.95
CA LEU A 18 4.14 -12.64 -0.08
C LEU A 18 4.55 -13.41 -1.34
N LEU A 19 5.85 -13.45 -1.63
CA LEU A 19 6.43 -14.06 -2.82
C LEU A 19 7.07 -15.41 -2.48
N GLN A 20 6.27 -16.47 -2.35
CA GLN A 20 6.87 -17.82 -2.28
C GLN A 20 7.17 -18.39 -3.67
N GLU A 21 6.36 -18.14 -4.71
CA GLU A 21 6.52 -18.85 -5.99
C GLU A 21 6.16 -18.07 -7.27
N TYR A 22 5.61 -16.84 -7.18
CA TYR A 22 5.11 -16.11 -8.35
C TYR A 22 6.02 -14.94 -8.75
N LYS A 23 6.41 -14.88 -10.03
CA LYS A 23 7.30 -13.85 -10.60
C LYS A 23 6.62 -12.89 -11.58
N ASP A 24 5.38 -13.17 -11.98
CA ASP A 24 4.66 -12.37 -12.98
C ASP A 24 3.47 -11.66 -12.34
N TYR A 25 3.73 -10.46 -11.81
CA TYR A 25 2.68 -9.48 -11.49
C TYR A 25 2.91 -8.23 -12.35
N ASN A 26 1.81 -7.63 -12.80
CA ASN A 26 1.84 -6.38 -13.57
C ASN A 26 1.94 -5.17 -12.64
N TYR A 27 1.41 -5.30 -11.42
CA TYR A 27 1.36 -4.22 -10.42
C TYR A 27 1.85 -4.68 -9.06
N LEU A 28 2.50 -3.77 -8.32
CA LEU A 28 3.19 -4.14 -7.09
C LEU A 28 2.23 -4.65 -6.02
N TRP A 29 0.99 -4.15 -6.00
CA TRP A 29 -0.02 -4.54 -5.02
C TRP A 29 -0.61 -5.95 -5.29
N GLU A 30 -0.49 -6.52 -6.49
CA GLU A 30 -1.01 -7.88 -6.80
C GLU A 30 -0.36 -8.96 -5.94
N VAL A 31 0.80 -8.67 -5.33
CA VAL A 31 1.45 -9.55 -4.35
C VAL A 31 0.57 -9.91 -3.15
N PHE A 32 -0.43 -9.08 -2.81
CA PHE A 32 -1.38 -9.38 -1.75
C PHE A 32 -2.34 -10.53 -2.10
N PHE A 33 -2.59 -10.79 -3.39
CA PHE A 33 -3.40 -11.94 -3.81
C PHE A 33 -2.66 -13.28 -3.76
N LEU A 34 -1.34 -13.26 -3.61
CA LEU A 34 -0.51 -14.46 -3.67
C LEU A 34 -0.42 -15.21 -2.33
N LYS A 35 -1.14 -14.77 -1.29
CA LYS A 35 -1.05 -15.36 0.06
C LYS A 35 -2.36 -15.49 0.82
N PRO A 36 -2.39 -16.36 1.85
CA PRO A 36 -3.50 -16.41 2.79
C PRO A 36 -3.71 -15.06 3.49
N LYS A 37 -4.97 -14.66 3.63
CA LYS A 37 -5.45 -13.40 4.21
C LYS A 37 -5.07 -13.17 5.70
N ASN A 38 -4.16 -13.97 6.28
CA ASN A 38 -3.78 -13.90 7.70
C ASN A 38 -2.50 -13.10 7.99
N ILE A 39 -1.81 -12.61 6.96
CA ILE A 39 -0.57 -11.82 7.11
C ILE A 39 -0.73 -10.34 6.73
N PHE A 40 -1.89 -9.96 6.20
CA PHE A 40 -2.27 -8.59 5.88
C PHE A 40 -3.76 -8.41 6.16
N LEU A 41 -4.19 -7.16 6.33
CA LEU A 41 -5.59 -6.75 6.41
C LEU A 41 -6.03 -6.19 5.07
N CYS A 42 -7.32 -6.26 4.77
CA CYS A 42 -7.91 -5.81 3.51
C CYS A 42 -9.19 -4.99 3.77
N GLY A 43 -9.54 -4.10 2.84
CA GLY A 43 -10.77 -3.32 2.86
C GLY A 43 -10.88 -2.46 4.11
N ILE A 44 -12.08 -2.44 4.70
CA ILE A 44 -12.39 -1.67 5.92
C ILE A 44 -11.45 -2.01 7.09
N GLU A 45 -10.99 -3.25 7.22
CA GLU A 45 -10.07 -3.64 8.30
C GLU A 45 -8.68 -3.01 8.12
N ALA A 46 -8.19 -2.94 6.87
CA ALA A 46 -6.95 -2.24 6.55
C ALA A 46 -7.04 -0.76 6.89
N THR A 47 -8.13 -0.09 6.48
CA THR A 47 -8.37 1.33 6.77
C THR A 47 -8.43 1.59 8.28
N LYS A 48 -9.13 0.72 9.03
CA LYS A 48 -9.23 0.84 10.49
C LYS A 48 -7.87 0.71 11.16
N GLU A 49 -7.00 -0.18 10.68
CA GLU A 49 -5.67 -0.35 11.25
C GLU A 49 -4.73 0.80 10.87
N PHE A 50 -4.79 1.27 9.62
CA PHE A 50 -4.07 2.45 9.16
C PHE A 50 -4.38 3.69 9.99
N ASN A 51 -5.64 3.88 10.40
CA ASN A 51 -6.05 4.99 11.26
C ASN A 51 -5.53 4.89 12.71
N LYS A 52 -4.96 3.75 13.13
CA LYS A 52 -4.39 3.57 14.48
C LYS A 52 -2.88 3.82 14.54
N VAL A 53 -2.16 3.63 13.44
CA VAL A 53 -0.70 3.75 13.44
C VAL A 53 -0.25 5.21 13.47
N ASP A 54 0.95 5.45 13.99
CA ASP A 54 1.58 6.76 13.88
C ASP A 54 2.03 6.99 12.43
N ARG A 55 1.32 7.88 11.74
CA ARG A 55 1.56 8.26 10.34
C ARG A 55 2.60 9.38 10.21
N LYS A 56 3.11 9.90 11.33
CA LYS A 56 4.07 11.00 11.33
C LYS A 56 5.38 10.58 10.65
N ASN A 57 5.79 11.39 9.68
CA ASN A 57 6.97 11.14 8.83
C ASN A 57 6.86 9.91 7.92
N ALA A 58 5.65 9.36 7.70
CA ALA A 58 5.47 8.37 6.64
C ALA A 58 5.88 8.95 5.28
N ILE A 59 6.19 8.07 4.35
CA ILE A 59 6.46 8.42 2.95
C ILE A 59 5.37 7.84 2.08
N SER A 60 5.05 8.54 1.00
CA SER A 60 4.09 8.10 -0.01
C SER A 60 4.76 7.97 -1.38
N ILE A 61 4.16 7.17 -2.26
CA ILE A 61 4.42 7.23 -3.70
C ILE A 61 3.16 6.84 -4.49
N GLU A 62 2.78 7.67 -5.45
CA GLU A 62 1.77 7.37 -6.48
C GLU A 62 2.46 6.75 -7.69
N MET A 63 2.33 5.43 -7.82
CA MET A 63 3.16 4.61 -8.72
C MET A 63 3.02 4.98 -10.20
N TRP A 64 1.88 5.54 -10.58
CA TRP A 64 1.59 5.96 -11.95
C TRP A 64 2.10 7.36 -12.28
N PHE A 65 2.23 8.25 -11.29
CA PHE A 65 2.45 9.68 -11.52
C PHE A 65 3.81 10.18 -11.03
N GLU A 66 4.36 9.56 -9.99
CA GLU A 66 5.54 10.08 -9.31
C GLU A 66 6.77 9.23 -9.62
N GLU A 67 7.95 9.83 -9.79
CA GLU A 67 9.21 9.10 -10.02
C GLU A 67 10.00 8.83 -8.73
N GLU A 68 9.57 9.41 -7.62
CA GLU A 68 10.19 9.27 -6.31
C GLU A 68 9.19 9.48 -5.19
N THR A 69 9.51 8.95 -4.00
CA THR A 69 8.67 9.06 -2.81
C THR A 69 8.61 10.49 -2.28
N ASN A 70 7.43 10.91 -1.84
CA ASN A 70 7.19 12.14 -1.13
C ASN A 70 7.00 11.91 0.39
N GLU A 71 6.98 12.99 1.16
CA GLU A 71 6.49 12.92 2.54
C GLU A 71 4.97 12.76 2.50
N TYR A 72 4.45 11.87 3.36
CA TYR A 72 3.02 11.67 3.47
C TYR A 72 2.35 12.93 4.05
N ASP A 73 1.48 13.56 3.26
CA ASP A 73 0.59 14.64 3.71
C ASP A 73 -0.81 14.09 3.96
N GLU A 74 -1.13 13.92 5.24
CA GLU A 74 -2.42 13.40 5.72
C GLU A 74 -3.62 14.15 5.12
N LYS A 75 -3.54 15.48 4.95
CA LYS A 75 -4.66 16.25 4.40
C LYS A 75 -4.87 15.98 2.92
N HIS A 76 -3.78 15.84 2.17
CA HIS A 76 -3.86 15.57 0.75
C HIS A 76 -4.41 14.17 0.46
N TYR A 77 -3.95 13.18 1.23
CA TYR A 77 -4.25 11.78 0.95
C TYR A 77 -5.48 11.24 1.68
N ASP A 78 -5.87 11.78 2.84
CA ASP A 78 -7.14 11.37 3.46
C ASP A 78 -8.31 11.70 2.51
N ASP A 79 -8.31 12.84 1.82
CA ASP A 79 -9.33 13.18 0.81
C ASP A 79 -9.33 12.19 -0.37
N VAL A 80 -8.16 11.74 -0.83
CA VAL A 80 -8.02 10.75 -1.93
C VAL A 80 -8.41 9.34 -1.48
N ILE A 81 -8.10 8.94 -0.25
CA ILE A 81 -8.39 7.61 0.29
C ILE A 81 -9.87 7.50 0.68
N PHE A 82 -10.48 8.54 1.24
CA PHE A 82 -11.87 8.52 1.71
C PHE A 82 -12.89 8.91 0.63
N SER A 83 -12.46 9.48 -0.50
CA SER A 83 -13.33 9.68 -1.69
C SER A 83 -13.56 8.39 -2.50
N GLN A 84 -13.05 7.25 -2.04
CA GLN A 84 -13.29 5.89 -2.56
C GLN A 84 -14.78 5.53 -2.80
N GLY A 85 -15.74 6.36 -2.39
CA GLY A 85 -17.17 6.11 -2.60
C GLY A 85 -17.87 6.91 -3.73
N GLU A 86 -17.25 7.92 -4.34
CA GLU A 86 -18.04 8.92 -5.11
C GLU A 86 -17.68 9.12 -6.60
N ASP A 87 -16.49 8.74 -7.08
CA ASP A 87 -16.16 8.81 -8.52
C ASP A 87 -15.35 7.58 -8.96
N GLU A 88 -15.88 6.85 -9.95
CA GLU A 88 -15.29 5.66 -10.61
C GLU A 88 -14.01 5.96 -11.43
N GLY A 89 -13.35 7.10 -11.15
CA GLY A 89 -12.22 7.64 -11.89
C GLY A 89 -10.89 7.32 -11.23
N SER A 90 -10.39 6.09 -11.41
CA SER A 90 -8.99 5.69 -11.30
C SER A 90 -8.21 6.30 -10.12
N ILE A 91 -8.39 5.75 -8.91
CA ILE A 91 -7.48 6.08 -7.81
C ILE A 91 -6.06 5.65 -8.22
N PRO A 92 -5.06 6.54 -8.15
CA PRO A 92 -3.69 6.15 -8.39
C PRO A 92 -3.29 5.02 -7.45
N GLU A 93 -2.55 4.05 -7.99
CA GLU A 93 -1.86 3.06 -7.18
C GLU A 93 -0.94 3.77 -6.18
N LEU A 94 -1.39 3.88 -4.92
CA LEU A 94 -0.78 4.69 -3.87
C LEU A 94 -0.22 3.78 -2.78
N PHE A 95 1.05 3.96 -2.49
CA PHE A 95 1.73 3.28 -1.39
C PHE A 95 2.07 4.30 -0.32
N ILE A 96 1.72 3.99 0.92
CA ILE A 96 2.11 4.74 2.11
C ILE A 96 2.88 3.79 3.03
N VAL A 97 4.04 4.23 3.50
CA VAL A 97 4.94 3.40 4.31
C VAL A 97 5.52 4.24 5.44
N SER A 98 5.65 3.67 6.63
CA SER A 98 6.43 4.32 7.67
C SER A 98 7.90 4.47 7.26
N LYS A 99 8.54 5.57 7.69
CA LYS A 99 9.95 5.83 7.36
C LYS A 99 10.91 4.76 7.86
N ASP A 100 10.54 4.09 8.95
CA ASP A 100 11.25 2.98 9.56
C ASP A 100 10.82 1.61 9.01
N TRP A 101 9.95 1.58 8.00
CA TRP A 101 9.47 0.38 7.31
C TRP A 101 8.83 -0.63 8.26
N SER A 102 8.17 -0.13 9.31
CA SER A 102 7.38 -0.93 10.27
C SER A 102 6.02 -1.37 9.75
N TRP A 103 5.43 -0.63 8.80
CA TRP A 103 4.12 -0.93 8.24
C TRP A 103 3.99 -0.32 6.84
N THR A 104 3.04 -0.85 6.05
CA THR A 104 2.63 -0.30 4.77
C THR A 104 1.11 -0.33 4.64
N TYR A 105 0.58 0.69 3.97
CA TYR A 105 -0.80 0.79 3.51
C TYR A 105 -0.79 1.00 1.99
N VAL A 106 -1.62 0.27 1.27
CA VAL A 106 -1.62 0.26 -0.19
C VAL A 106 -3.04 0.40 -0.72
N CYS A 107 -3.28 1.44 -1.50
CA CYS A 107 -4.50 1.59 -2.29
C CYS A 107 -4.23 1.04 -3.68
N SER A 108 -4.97 0.00 -4.08
CA SER A 108 -5.00 -0.48 -5.45
C SER A 108 -5.87 0.45 -6.31
N HIS A 109 -5.72 0.33 -7.62
CA HIS A 109 -6.52 1.04 -8.62
C HIS A 109 -7.72 0.22 -9.12
N GLU A 110 -8.04 -0.90 -8.46
CA GLU A 110 -9.14 -1.80 -8.84
C GLU A 110 -10.45 -1.42 -8.13
N ASP A 111 -11.58 -1.70 -8.79
CA ASP A 111 -12.91 -1.35 -8.29
C ASP A 111 -13.20 -1.96 -6.90
N ASN A 112 -13.86 -1.14 -6.08
CA ASN A 112 -14.15 -1.29 -4.66
C ASN A 112 -15.05 -2.49 -4.30
N ASN A 113 -14.56 -3.69 -4.48
CA ASN A 113 -14.96 -4.80 -3.64
C ASN A 113 -13.95 -4.91 -2.49
N ASP A 114 -14.43 -5.15 -1.27
CA ASP A 114 -13.61 -5.26 -0.03
C ASP A 114 -12.46 -6.27 -0.13
N GLU A 115 -12.42 -7.09 -1.19
CA GLU A 115 -11.38 -8.08 -1.47
C GLU A 115 -10.18 -7.54 -2.25
N ASN A 116 -10.31 -6.37 -2.90
CA ASN A 116 -9.31 -5.84 -3.83
C ASN A 116 -8.46 -4.70 -3.24
N GLY A 117 -8.67 -4.36 -1.97
CA GLY A 117 -7.95 -3.31 -1.27
C GLY A 117 -8.92 -2.37 -0.54
N PRO A 118 -8.39 -1.35 0.16
CA PRO A 118 -6.97 -1.13 0.44
C PRO A 118 -6.35 -2.27 1.29
N PHE A 119 -5.03 -2.38 1.27
CA PHE A 119 -4.27 -3.38 2.03
C PHE A 119 -3.46 -2.74 3.14
N PHE A 120 -3.30 -3.43 4.26
CA PHE A 120 -2.42 -3.01 5.34
C PHE A 120 -1.60 -4.18 5.87
N MET A 121 -0.30 -3.97 6.11
CA MET A 121 0.59 -5.01 6.64
C MET A 121 1.64 -4.41 7.57
N TYR A 122 1.89 -5.09 8.69
CA TYR A 122 3.07 -4.84 9.54
C TYR A 122 4.27 -5.62 9.03
N ASN A 123 5.47 -5.05 9.17
CA ASN A 123 6.70 -5.78 8.96
C ASN A 123 6.94 -6.76 10.12
N VAL A 124 6.86 -8.05 9.84
CA VAL A 124 6.99 -9.13 10.83
C VAL A 124 8.44 -9.54 11.13
N ASN A 125 9.43 -8.97 10.43
CA ASN A 125 10.86 -9.27 10.65
C ASN A 125 11.51 -8.36 11.71
N ARG A 126 10.78 -7.97 12.76
CA ARG A 126 11.30 -7.16 13.88
C ARG A 126 11.66 -8.01 15.09
#